data_AF-A0A919ZWM7-F1
#
_entry.id   AF-A0A919ZWM7-F1
#
_cell.length_a   1.000
_cell.length_b   1.000
_cell.length_c   1.000
_cell.angle_alpha   90.00
_cell.angle_beta   90.00
_cell.angle_gamma   90.00
#
_symmetry.space_group_name_H-M   'P 1'
#
loop_
_entity.id
_entity.type
_entity.pdbx_description
1 polymer ?
#
loop_
_entity_poly.entity_id
_entity_poly.type
_entity_poly.pdbx_seq_one_letter_code
_entity_poly.pdbx_strand_id
1 'polypeptide(L)' 'MPFAIADATSLTEAGYVGEDVENIFQKLLINCDYDIERAQKGIIYIDEIDKISKKVKTYL' A
#
# COMPACT_ATOMS: atom_id res chain seq x y z
N MET A 1 -15.52 -4.16 -8.79
CA MET A 1 -14.63 -3.04 -8.41
C MET A 1 -13.33 -3.66 -7.93
N PRO A 2 -12.17 -3.28 -8.48
CA PRO A 2 -10.89 -3.90 -8.13
C PRO A 2 -10.54 -3.65 -6.67
N PHE A 3 -9.88 -4.62 -6.03
CA PHE A 3 -9.52 -4.53 -4.62
C PHE A 3 -8.13 -5.11 -4.35
N ALA A 4 -7.35 -4.45 -3.50
CA ALA A 4 -6.06 -4.95 -3.03
C ALA A 4 -5.94 -4.71 -1.51
N ILE A 5 -5.30 -5.66 -0.82
CA ILE A 5 -5.00 -5.58 0.61
C ILE A 5 -3.47 -5.50 0.76
N ALA A 6 -3.02 -4.64 1.64
CA ALA A 6 -1.62 -4.51 2.03
C ALA A 6 -1.48 -4.32 3.54
N ASP A 7 -0.37 -4.80 4.09
CA ASP A 7 0.02 -4.60 5.48
C ASP A 7 1.13 -3.54 5.55
N ALA A 8 0.92 -2.47 6.32
CA ALA A 8 1.87 -1.37 6.40
C ALA A 8 3.23 -1.77 7.01
N THR A 9 3.30 -2.82 7.84
CA THR A 9 4.56 -3.30 8.41
C THR A 9 5.49 -3.94 7.39
N SER A 10 4.92 -4.44 6.29
CA SER A 10 5.67 -5.05 5.19
C SER A 10 6.22 -4.01 4.21
N LEU A 11 5.77 -2.75 4.32
CA LEU A 11 6.21 -1.65 3.48
C LEU A 11 7.54 -1.08 3.99
N THR A 12 8.54 -1.06 3.13
CA THR A 12 9.86 -0.50 3.41
C THR A 12 10.06 0.81 2.68
N GLU A 13 10.98 1.65 3.17
CA GLU A 13 11.42 2.83 2.40
C GLU A 13 12.06 2.36 1.08
N ALA A 14 11.83 3.15 0.02
CA ALA A 14 12.27 2.84 -1.34
C ALA A 14 13.75 2.41 -1.36
N GLY A 15 14.00 1.16 -1.78
CA GLY A 15 15.34 0.57 -1.87
C GLY A 15 15.77 -0.35 -0.71
N TYR A 16 14.91 -0.59 0.29
CA TYR A 16 15.14 -1.61 1.33
C TYR A 16 14.35 -2.90 1.09
N VAL A 17 14.89 -4.03 1.55
CA VAL A 17 14.31 -5.38 1.43
C VAL A 17 12.91 -5.43 2.09
N GLY A 18 11.85 -5.45 1.27
CA GLY A 18 10.44 -5.45 1.69
C GLY A 18 9.47 -5.41 0.51
N GLU A 19 8.16 -5.37 0.79
CA GLU A 19 7.12 -5.22 -0.24
C GLU A 19 7.04 -3.73 -0.62
N ASP A 20 7.30 -3.40 -1.88
CA ASP A 20 7.22 -2.02 -2.36
C ASP A 20 5.76 -1.56 -2.43
N VAL A 21 5.52 -0.27 -2.20
CA VAL A 21 4.21 0.36 -2.41
C VAL A 21 3.74 0.16 -3.86
N GLU A 22 4.66 0.13 -4.83
CA GLU A 22 4.36 -0.14 -6.24
C GLU A 22 3.72 -1.52 -6.47
N ASN A 23 4.12 -2.54 -5.68
CA ASN A 23 3.54 -3.88 -5.78
C ASN A 23 2.06 -3.91 -5.43
N ILE A 24 1.57 -3.01 -4.57
CA ILE A 24 0.14 -2.94 -4.24
C ILE A 24 -0.67 -2.50 -5.46
N PHE A 25 -0.17 -1.50 -6.20
CA PHE A 25 -0.78 -1.06 -7.45
C PHE A 25 -0.71 -2.14 -8.53
N GLN A 26 0.38 -2.89 -8.59
CA GLN A 26 0.51 -4.02 -9.50
C GLN A 26 -0.52 -5.12 -9.19
N LYS A 27 -0.72 -5.46 -7.91
CA LYS A 27 -1.78 -6.39 -7.48
C LYS A 27 -3.18 -5.90 -7.87
N LEU A 28 -3.45 -4.60 -7.71
CA LEU A 28 -4.74 -4.00 -8.10
C LEU A 28 -4.97 -4.09 -9.62
N LEU A 29 -3.93 -3.84 -10.42
CA LEU A 29 -3.97 -3.96 -11.88
C LEU A 29 -4.19 -5.40 -12.34
N ILE A 30 -3.50 -6.37 -11.73
CA ILE A 30 -3.71 -7.79 -12.00
C ILE A 30 -5.17 -8.18 -11.70
N ASN A 31 -5.72 -7.69 -10.58
CA ASN A 31 -7.11 -7.97 -10.17
C ASN A 31 -8.17 -7.30 -11.07
N CYS A 32 -7.77 -6.46 -12.01
CA CYS A 32 -8.65 -5.87 -13.01
C CYS A 32 -8.22 -6.17 -14.44
N ASP A 33 -7.49 -7.27 -14.66
CA ASP A 33 -7.03 -7.70 -15.99
C ASP A 33 -6.26 -6.61 -16.74
N TYR A 34 -5.46 -5.83 -16.00
CA TYR A 34 -4.69 -4.68 -16.50
C TYR A 34 -5.53 -3.53 -17.08
N ASP A 35 -6.83 -3.47 -16.80
CA ASP A 35 -7.69 -2.33 -17.15
C ASP A 35 -7.41 -1.13 -16.24
N ILE A 36 -6.74 -0.12 -16.81
CA ILE A 36 -6.36 1.10 -16.09
C ILE A 36 -7.58 1.90 -15.61
N GLU A 37 -8.64 2.03 -16.41
CA GLU A 37 -9.83 2.81 -16.02
C GLU A 37 -10.55 2.17 -14.84
N ARG A 38 -10.57 0.84 -14.78
CA ARG A 38 -11.11 0.10 -13.64
C ARG A 38 -10.20 0.20 -12.42
N ALA A 39 -8.89 0.07 -12.59
CA ALA A 39 -7.91 0.17 -11.50
C ALA A 39 -7.98 1.54 -10.79
N GLN A 40 -8.14 2.63 -11.55
CA GLN A 40 -8.26 3.99 -11.00
C GLN A 40 -9.46 4.17 -10.07
N LYS A 41 -10.48 3.32 -10.20
CA LYS A 41 -11.68 3.28 -9.34
C LYS A 41 -11.62 2.14 -8.31
N GLY A 42 -10.48 1.47 -8.20
CA GLY A 42 -10.25 0.37 -7.27
C GLY A 42 -10.06 0.86 -5.83
N ILE A 43 -10.17 -0.08 -4.90
CA ILE A 43 -9.98 0.18 -3.47
C ILE A 43 -8.72 -0.53 -3.00
N ILE A 44 -7.89 0.19 -2.25
CA ILE A 44 -6.74 -0.37 -1.55
C ILE A 44 -7.04 -0.27 -0.06
N TYR A 45 -6.98 -1.40 0.64
CA TYR A 45 -7.04 -1.45 2.10
C TYR A 45 -5.62 -1.62 2.63
N ILE A 46 -5.19 -0.69 3.49
CA ILE A 46 -3.89 -0.75 4.17
C ILE A 46 -4.15 -0.94 5.67
N ASP A 47 -3.71 -2.08 6.20
CA ASP A 47 -3.80 -2.38 7.63
C ASP A 47 -2.54 -1.95 8.39
N GLU A 48 -2.60 -1.97 9.72
CA GLU A 48 -1.48 -1.72 10.64
C GLU A 48 -0.75 -0.38 10.43
N ILE A 49 -1.45 0.63 9.92
CA ILE A 49 -0.86 1.95 9.63
C ILE A 49 -0.26 2.64 10.88
N ASP A 50 -0.75 2.30 12.07
CA ASP A 50 -0.23 2.80 13.34
C ASP A 50 1.22 2.37 13.60
N LYS A 51 1.66 1.24 13.05
CA LYS A 51 3.00 0.69 13.26
C LYS A 51 4.10 1.49 12.56
N ILE A 52 3.78 2.14 11.44
CA ILE A 52 4.73 2.96 10.68
C ILE A 52 4.66 4.46 11.03
N SER A 53 3.76 4.85 11.94
CA SER A 53 3.61 6.24 12.37
C SER A 53 4.79 6.69 13.23
N LYS A 54 5.47 7.78 12.83
CA LYS A 54 6.53 8.41 13.65
C LYS A 54 5.89 9.01 14.90
N LYS A 55 6.27 8.52 16.09
CA LYS A 55 5.87 9.14 17.36
C LYS A 55 6.43 10.57 17.42
N VAL A 56 5.54 11.56 17.38
CA VAL A 56 5.89 12.96 17.64
C VAL A 56 6.27 13.08 19.11
N LYS A 57 7.57 13.06 19.42
CA LYS A 57 8.06 13.46 20.74
C LYS A 57 8.08 14.98 20.79
N THR A 58 7.01 15.57 21.30
CA THR A 58 7.06 16.96 21.78
C THR A 58 7.89 16.95 23.05
N TYR A 59 9.13 17.42 22.97
CA TYR A 59 9.91 17.74 24.16
C TYR A 59 9.34 19.05 24.72
N LEU A 60 8.72 18.97 25.90
CA LEU A 60 8.43 20.12 26.76
C LEU A 60 9.68 20.50 27.55
#